data_AF-A0A077KKX1-F1
#
_entry.id   AF-A0A077KKX1-F1
#
_cell.length_a   1.000
_cell.length_b   1.000
_cell.length_c   1.000
_cell.angle_alpha   90.00
_cell.angle_beta   90.00
_cell.angle_gamma   90.00
#
_symmetry.space_group_name_H-M   'P 1'
#
loop_
_entity.id
_entity.type
_entity.pdbx_description
1 polymer ?
#
loop_
_entity_poly.entity_id
_entity_poly.type
_entity_poly.pdbx_seq_one_letter_code
_entity_poly.pdbx_strand_id
1 'polypeptide(L)'
;MFNLRWSVLALCMVLPLQAQEIDWDKVNSNTILNLITRQNMEMNASYSNIIQIGNDNNAELSLNNRTIITVRQLGDYNALYFINSFADKETKAAIITQGSNNIIDVTGSNSISDGMQINVKGDNRTVFMRNY
;
A
#
# COMPACT_ATOMS: atom_id res chain seq x y z
N MET A 1 16.77 -3.51 -55.15
CA MET A 1 16.61 -2.42 -54.15
C MET A 1 15.94 -3.02 -52.92
N PHE A 2 16.71 -3.35 -51.89
CA PHE A 2 16.17 -3.87 -50.63
C PHE A 2 15.40 -2.73 -49.96
N ASN A 3 14.07 -2.83 -49.94
CA ASN A 3 13.21 -1.76 -49.43
C ASN A 3 13.47 -1.61 -47.91
N LEU A 4 14.03 -0.46 -47.53
CA LEU A 4 14.40 -0.05 -46.16
C LEU A 4 13.30 -0.36 -45.11
N ARG A 5 12.04 -0.41 -45.55
CA ARG A 5 10.85 -0.76 -44.75
C ARG A 5 10.91 -2.16 -44.13
N TRP A 6 11.47 -3.15 -44.82
CA TRP A 6 11.55 -4.52 -44.32
C TRP A 6 12.68 -4.70 -43.30
N SER A 7 13.74 -3.91 -43.41
CA SER A 7 14.86 -3.92 -42.47
C SER A 7 14.46 -3.42 -41.08
N VAL A 8 13.54 -2.46 -41.00
CA VAL A 8 13.01 -1.95 -39.71
C VAL A 8 12.15 -3.01 -39.01
N LEU A 9 11.30 -3.73 -39.76
CA LEU A 9 10.48 -4.83 -39.20
C LEU A 9 11.36 -5.99 -38.68
N ALA A 10 12.42 -6.33 -39.41
CA ALA A 10 13.39 -7.32 -38.95
C ALA A 10 14.09 -6.86 -37.67
N LEU A 11 14.49 -5.59 -37.57
CA LEU A 11 15.16 -5.04 -36.38
C LEU A 11 14.28 -5.10 -35.12
N CYS A 12 12.96 -4.91 -35.25
CA CYS A 12 12.02 -5.03 -34.13
C CYS A 12 11.83 -6.48 -33.63
N MET A 13 12.04 -7.50 -34.48
CA MET A 13 11.90 -8.91 -34.09
C MET A 13 13.12 -9.46 -33.32
N VAL A 14 14.28 -8.80 -33.41
CA VAL A 14 15.53 -9.24 -32.73
C VAL A 14 15.73 -8.52 -31.39
N LEU A 15 14.88 -7.54 -31.05
CA LEU A 15 14.88 -6.96 -29.71
C LEU A 15 14.30 -8.01 -28.76
N PRO A 16 15.06 -8.51 -27.77
CA PRO A 16 14.50 -9.41 -26.78
C PRO A 16 13.46 -8.61 -25.99
N LEU A 17 12.19 -8.88 -26.25
CA LEU A 17 11.09 -8.51 -25.36
C LEU A 17 11.30 -9.33 -24.09
N GLN A 18 12.09 -8.78 -23.17
CA GLN A 18 12.23 -9.29 -21.81
C GLN A 18 10.92 -9.03 -21.07
N ALA A 19 9.85 -9.73 -21.45
CA ALA A 19 8.71 -9.91 -20.58
C ALA A 19 9.19 -10.83 -19.46
N GLN A 20 9.52 -10.27 -18.30
CA GLN A 20 9.84 -11.08 -17.14
C GLN A 20 8.58 -11.82 -16.72
N GLU A 21 8.56 -13.13 -16.97
CA GLU A 21 7.48 -14.00 -16.52
C GLU A 21 7.50 -14.05 -14.99
N ILE A 22 6.42 -13.59 -14.38
CA ILE A 22 6.20 -13.76 -12.94
C ILE A 22 5.68 -15.18 -12.76
N ASP A 23 6.52 -16.03 -12.16
CA ASP A 23 6.13 -17.37 -11.73
C ASP A 23 5.21 -17.25 -10.51
N TRP A 24 3.90 -17.22 -10.77
CA TRP A 24 2.86 -16.99 -9.75
C TRP A 24 2.82 -18.10 -8.70
N ASP A 25 3.25 -19.32 -9.02
CA ASP A 25 3.29 -20.44 -8.08
C ASP A 25 4.39 -20.28 -7.02
N LYS A 26 5.38 -19.42 -7.29
CA LYS A 26 6.46 -19.08 -6.35
C LYS A 26 6.17 -17.85 -5.49
N VAL A 27 5.00 -17.23 -5.66
CA VAL A 27 4.59 -16.06 -4.88
C VAL A 27 3.94 -16.52 -3.58
N ASN A 28 4.56 -16.16 -2.46
CA ASN A 28 4.06 -16.40 -1.12
C ASN A 28 4.49 -15.25 -0.18
N SER A 29 4.15 -15.36 1.10
CA SER A 29 4.45 -14.33 2.09
C SER A 29 5.94 -13.96 2.20
N ASN A 30 6.85 -14.88 1.86
CA ASN A 30 8.30 -14.62 1.89
C ASN A 30 8.82 -13.98 0.60
N THR A 31 8.13 -14.16 -0.53
CA THR A 31 8.59 -13.72 -1.85
C THR A 31 7.82 -12.52 -2.41
N ILE A 32 6.65 -12.21 -1.85
CA ILE A 32 5.79 -11.11 -2.32
C ILE A 32 6.48 -9.74 -2.22
N LEU A 33 7.37 -9.55 -1.24
CA LEU A 33 8.12 -8.28 -1.10
C LEU A 33 9.07 -8.04 -2.27
N ASN A 34 9.63 -9.10 -2.88
CA ASN A 34 10.49 -8.99 -4.07
C ASN A 34 9.70 -8.54 -5.31
N LEU A 35 8.41 -8.86 -5.37
CA LEU A 35 7.50 -8.40 -6.41
C LEU A 35 7.12 -6.93 -6.23
N ILE A 36 6.78 -6.55 -5.00
CA ILE A 36 6.40 -5.16 -4.66
C ILE A 36 7.60 -4.22 -4.86
N THR A 37 8.80 -4.62 -4.45
CA THR A 37 10.01 -3.80 -4.62
C THR A 37 10.41 -3.63 -6.09
N ARG A 38 10.25 -4.67 -6.92
CA ARG A 38 10.47 -4.57 -8.38
C ARG A 38 9.51 -3.60 -9.06
N GLN A 39 8.26 -3.52 -8.60
CA GLN A 39 7.25 -2.62 -9.17
C GLN A 39 7.41 -1.16 -8.72
N ASN A 40 8.07 -0.90 -7.58
CA ASN A 40 8.16 0.43 -6.98
C ASN A 40 9.49 1.16 -7.22
N MET A 41 10.28 0.78 -8.24
CA MET A 41 11.59 1.39 -8.54
C MET A 41 11.56 2.89 -8.91
N GLU A 42 10.38 3.53 -9.00
CA GLU A 42 10.25 4.99 -9.24
C GLU A 42 9.98 5.85 -7.98
N MET A 43 9.99 5.29 -6.76
CA MET A 43 9.58 6.04 -5.56
C MET A 43 10.74 6.80 -4.88
N ASN A 44 11.13 7.94 -5.43
CA ASN A 44 12.05 8.91 -4.79
C ASN A 44 11.37 9.76 -3.69
N ALA A 45 10.33 9.26 -3.02
CA ALA A 45 9.51 10.03 -2.10
C ALA A 45 9.34 9.33 -0.75
N SER A 46 9.61 10.09 0.33
CA SER A 46 9.50 9.65 1.73
C SER A 46 8.05 9.42 2.16
N TYR A 47 7.41 8.36 1.68
CA TYR A 47 6.16 7.86 2.24
C TYR A 47 6.30 6.39 2.61
N SER A 48 5.75 6.05 3.76
CA SER A 48 5.56 4.67 4.17
C SER A 48 4.23 4.17 3.63
N ASN A 49 4.20 2.97 3.08
CA ASN A 49 2.97 2.35 2.61
C ASN A 49 2.87 0.93 3.14
N ILE A 50 1.73 0.61 3.75
CA ILE A 50 1.41 -0.75 4.21
C ILE A 50 0.23 -1.23 3.38
N ILE A 51 0.42 -2.32 2.64
CA ILE A 51 -0.62 -2.98 1.87
C ILE A 51 -0.74 -4.42 2.35
N GLN A 52 -1.92 -4.79 2.84
CA GLN A 52 -2.26 -6.16 3.22
C GLN A 52 -3.48 -6.62 2.43
N ILE A 53 -3.38 -7.79 1.79
CA ILE A 53 -4.44 -8.39 0.97
C ILE A 53 -4.72 -9.77 1.53
N GLY A 54 -5.96 -10.02 1.93
CA GLY A 54 -6.39 -11.26 2.57
C GLY A 54 -7.39 -10.99 3.70
N ASN A 55 -7.87 -12.06 4.30
CA ASN A 55 -8.76 -12.00 5.45
C ASN A 55 -7.96 -12.12 6.76
N ASP A 56 -8.55 -11.65 7.86
CA ASP A 56 -7.98 -11.79 9.21
C ASP A 56 -6.58 -11.15 9.36
N ASN A 57 -6.29 -10.12 8.57
CA ASN A 57 -5.03 -9.39 8.73
C ASN A 57 -5.08 -8.53 9.98
N ASN A 58 -3.96 -8.53 10.71
CA ASN A 58 -3.73 -7.59 11.78
C ASN A 58 -2.56 -6.67 11.40
N ALA A 59 -2.73 -5.36 11.63
CA ALA A 59 -1.66 -4.39 11.54
C ALA A 59 -1.67 -3.49 12.77
N GLU A 60 -0.49 -3.33 13.37
CA GLU A 60 -0.24 -2.38 14.45
C GLU A 60 0.86 -1.41 14.02
N LEU A 61 0.59 -0.12 14.15
CA LEU A 61 1.50 0.94 13.74
C LEU A 61 1.70 1.93 14.86
N SER A 62 2.97 2.22 15.14
CA SER A 62 3.41 3.32 16.02
C SER A 62 4.33 4.24 15.22
N LEU A 63 3.94 5.50 15.08
CA LEU A 63 4.61 6.45 14.18
C LEU A 63 5.24 7.61 14.93
N ASN A 64 6.18 8.30 14.27
CA ASN A 64 6.79 9.53 14.77
C ASN A 64 6.29 10.77 14.03
N ASN A 65 6.70 11.95 14.54
CA ASN A 65 6.34 13.28 14.03
C ASN A 65 6.82 13.65 12.61
N ARG A 66 7.43 12.72 11.86
CA ARG A 66 7.91 12.91 10.48
C ARG A 66 7.40 11.84 9.52
N THR A 67 6.43 11.03 9.95
CA THR A 67 5.97 9.90 9.13
C THR A 67 4.74 10.28 8.33
N ILE A 68 4.83 10.17 7.01
CA ILE A 68 3.66 10.19 6.11
C ILE A 68 3.36 8.73 5.79
N ILE A 69 2.15 8.27 6.10
CA ILE A 69 1.81 6.87 5.91
C ILE A 69 0.47 6.67 5.22
N THR A 70 0.44 5.68 4.35
CA THR A 70 -0.80 5.10 3.82
C THR A 70 -0.92 3.66 4.27
N VAL A 71 -2.09 3.28 4.77
CA VAL A 71 -2.43 1.89 5.12
C VAL A 71 -3.59 1.45 4.26
N ARG A 72 -3.42 0.33 3.55
CA ARG A 72 -4.45 -0.31 2.73
C ARG A 72 -4.66 -1.76 3.15
N GLN A 73 -5.87 -2.10 3.59
CA GLN A 73 -6.26 -3.48 3.91
C GLN A 73 -7.43 -3.91 3.01
N LEU A 74 -7.25 -5.01 2.28
CA LEU A 74 -8.24 -5.56 1.35
C LEU A 74 -8.63 -6.99 1.76
N GLY A 75 -9.86 -7.17 2.22
CA GLY A 75 -10.43 -8.45 2.64
C GLY A 75 -11.32 -8.29 3.87
N ASP A 76 -11.80 -9.41 4.40
CA ASP A 76 -12.75 -9.45 5.51
C ASP A 76 -12.04 -9.64 6.87
N TYR A 77 -12.66 -9.16 7.94
CA TYR A 77 -12.16 -9.31 9.32
C TYR A 77 -10.75 -8.76 9.56
N ASN A 78 -10.33 -7.74 8.81
CA ASN A 78 -9.06 -7.08 9.05
C ASN A 78 -9.16 -6.10 10.22
N ALA A 79 -8.09 -6.06 11.02
CA ALA A 79 -7.91 -5.15 12.13
C ALA A 79 -6.71 -4.22 11.88
N LEU A 80 -6.92 -2.93 12.14
CA LEU A 80 -5.89 -1.91 12.15
C LEU A 80 -5.88 -1.18 13.49
N TYR A 81 -4.74 -1.23 14.18
CA TYR A 81 -4.47 -0.39 15.35
C TYR A 81 -3.39 0.64 15.02
N PHE A 82 -3.76 1.91 15.07
CA PHE A 82 -2.91 3.03 14.70
C PHE A 82 -2.68 3.93 15.90
N ILE A 83 -1.44 4.03 16.35
CA ILE A 83 -1.04 4.88 17.47
C ILE A 83 -0.10 5.99 17.00
N ASN A 84 -0.44 7.23 17.36
CA ASN A 84 0.46 8.35 17.21
C ASN A 84 0.35 9.34 18.38
N SER A 85 1.31 9.26 19.28
CA SER A 85 1.31 10.06 20.51
C SER A 85 2.01 11.42 20.39
N PHE A 86 2.44 11.83 19.19
CA PHE A 86 3.20 13.07 19.01
C PHE A 86 2.27 14.26 18.74
N ALA A 87 2.34 15.31 19.57
CA ALA A 87 1.43 16.46 19.53
C ALA A 87 1.96 17.66 18.74
N ASP A 88 3.27 17.71 18.51
CA ASP A 88 3.94 18.95 18.11
C ASP A 88 3.90 19.19 16.59
N LYS A 89 3.54 18.17 15.80
CA LYS A 89 3.49 18.25 14.33
C LYS A 89 2.32 17.44 13.77
N GLU A 90 1.73 17.99 12.71
CA GLU A 90 0.75 17.32 11.85
C GLU A 90 1.32 15.99 11.33
N THR A 91 0.53 14.92 11.42
CA THR A 91 0.86 13.64 10.80
C THR A 91 -0.14 13.36 9.69
N LYS A 92 0.36 13.22 8.46
CA LYS A 92 -0.46 12.92 7.30
C LYS A 92 -0.65 11.42 7.18
N ALA A 93 -1.84 10.94 7.53
CA ALA A 93 -2.21 9.53 7.49
C ALA A 93 -3.42 9.30 6.58
N ALA A 94 -3.33 8.30 5.72
CA ALA A 94 -4.44 7.81 4.91
C ALA A 94 -4.70 6.33 5.20
N ILE A 95 -5.90 5.99 5.64
CA ILE A 95 -6.33 4.62 5.92
C ILE A 95 -7.42 4.26 4.90
N ILE A 96 -7.21 3.18 4.17
CA ILE A 96 -8.13 2.66 3.15
C ILE A 96 -8.41 1.19 3.44
N THR A 97 -9.64 0.88 3.82
CA THR A 97 -10.03 -0.50 4.13
C THR A 97 -11.21 -0.93 3.27
N GLN A 98 -11.12 -2.10 2.63
CA GLN A 98 -12.18 -2.66 1.81
C GLN A 98 -12.47 -4.12 2.16
N GLY A 99 -13.74 -4.44 2.40
CA GLY A 99 -14.25 -5.76 2.81
C GLY A 99 -15.18 -5.64 4.01
N SER A 100 -15.64 -6.77 4.53
CA SER A 100 -16.65 -6.84 5.59
C SER A 100 -16.05 -7.12 6.96
N ASN A 101 -16.72 -6.69 8.04
CA ASN A 101 -16.30 -6.96 9.43
C ASN A 101 -14.93 -6.37 9.81
N ASN A 102 -14.53 -5.29 9.14
CA ASN A 102 -13.25 -4.63 9.38
C ASN A 102 -13.30 -3.68 10.58
N ILE A 103 -12.21 -3.63 11.35
CA ILE A 103 -12.06 -2.81 12.55
C ILE A 103 -10.86 -1.89 12.39
N ILE A 104 -11.07 -0.60 12.60
CA ILE A 104 -10.02 0.42 12.61
C ILE A 104 -10.06 1.11 13.97
N ASP A 105 -8.93 1.18 14.66
CA ASP A 105 -8.79 1.88 15.94
C ASP A 105 -7.59 2.83 15.87
N VAL A 106 -7.90 4.12 15.92
CA VAL A 106 -6.94 5.23 15.85
C VAL A 106 -6.86 5.89 17.22
N THR A 107 -5.66 5.99 17.77
CA THR A 107 -5.38 6.68 19.03
C THR A 107 -4.22 7.65 18.88
N GLY A 108 -4.38 8.90 19.33
CA GLY A 108 -3.29 9.86 19.30
C GLY A 108 -3.59 11.24 19.86
N SER A 109 -2.70 12.20 19.58
CA SER A 109 -2.89 13.61 19.94
C SER A 109 -3.91 14.31 19.02
N ASN A 110 -4.51 15.43 19.43
CA ASN A 110 -5.46 16.15 18.56
C ASN A 110 -4.91 16.49 17.16
N SER A 111 -3.61 16.78 17.04
CA SER A 111 -2.95 17.10 15.77
C SER A 111 -2.86 15.93 14.79
N ILE A 112 -3.09 14.68 15.23
CA ILE A 112 -3.09 13.51 14.33
C ILE A 112 -4.35 13.41 13.49
N SER A 113 -5.44 14.07 13.91
CA SER A 113 -6.67 14.11 13.14
C SER A 113 -6.64 15.14 12.01
N ASP A 114 -5.72 16.10 12.10
CA ASP A 114 -5.59 17.15 11.10
C ASP A 114 -5.09 16.56 9.78
N GLY A 115 -5.90 16.70 8.72
CA GLY A 115 -5.61 16.14 7.41
C GLY A 115 -5.69 14.60 7.29
N MET A 116 -6.07 13.87 8.35
CA MET A 116 -6.25 12.42 8.29
C MET A 116 -7.43 12.04 7.38
N GLN A 117 -7.24 11.01 6.57
CA GLN A 117 -8.29 10.46 5.70
C GLN A 117 -8.53 8.99 6.03
N ILE A 118 -9.78 8.64 6.33
CA ILE A 118 -10.20 7.26 6.55
C ILE A 118 -11.31 6.94 5.55
N ASN A 119 -11.07 5.96 4.68
CA ASN A 119 -12.03 5.45 3.72
C ASN A 119 -12.29 3.97 3.98
N VAL A 120 -13.53 3.62 4.29
CA VAL A 120 -13.93 2.23 4.59
C VAL A 120 -15.07 1.81 3.69
N LYS A 121 -14.86 0.75 2.88
CA LYS A 121 -15.85 0.24 1.92
C LYS A 121 -16.19 -1.23 2.21
N GLY A 122 -17.47 -1.52 2.45
CA GLY A 122 -17.97 -2.86 2.75
C GLY A 122 -18.97 -2.84 3.89
N ASP A 123 -19.48 -4.00 4.26
CA ASP A 123 -20.53 -4.17 5.26
C ASP A 123 -19.94 -4.42 6.66
N ASN A 124 -20.68 -4.08 7.73
CA ASN A 124 -20.26 -4.29 9.13
C ASN A 124 -18.86 -3.72 9.44
N ARG A 125 -18.73 -2.40 9.46
CA ARG A 125 -17.45 -1.71 9.72
C ARG A 125 -17.47 -1.01 11.06
N THR A 126 -16.35 -1.07 11.77
CA THR A 126 -16.16 -0.34 13.04
C THR A 126 -14.94 0.57 12.95
N VAL A 127 -15.11 1.84 13.31
CA VAL A 127 -14.02 2.82 13.39
C VAL A 127 -14.07 3.48 14.77
N PHE A 128 -13.00 3.31 15.54
CA PHE A 128 -12.76 4.03 16.78
C PHE A 128 -11.69 5.10 16.54
N MET A 129 -11.95 6.31 17.00
CA MET A 129 -10.97 7.40 16.98
C MET A 129 -10.95 8.08 18.34
N ARG A 130 -9.77 8.10 18.97
CA ARG A 130 -9.55 8.62 20.31
C ARG A 130 -8.41 9.63 20.26
N ASN A 131 -8.76 10.89 20.49
CA ASN A 131 -7.80 11.97 20.56
C ASN A 131 -7.67 12.45 22.01
N TYR A 132 -6.44 12.64 22.46
CA TYR A 132 -6.10 13.17 23.78
C TYR A 132 -5.33 14.49 23.66
#